data_AF-A0A101WQ37-F1
#
_entry.id   AF-A0A101WQ37-F1
#
_cell.length_a   1.000
_cell.length_b   1.000
_cell.length_c   1.000
_cell.angle_alpha   90.00
_cell.angle_beta   90.00
_cell.angle_gamma   90.00
#
_symmetry.space_group_name_H-M   'P 1'
#
loop_
_entity.id
_entity.type
_entity.pdbx_description
1 polymer ?
#
loop_
_entity_poly.entity_id
_entity_poly.type
_entity_poly.pdbx_seq_one_letter_code
_entity_poly.pdbx_strand_id
1 'polypeptide(L)' 'MLITATEFKTNIGKYLTLVNDEEIIITKNGKGIAKLTPLKEDKVEIMKSFFGSLSNDISLEQSREERLKKYERTD' A
#
# COMPACT_ATOMS: atom_id res chain seq x y z
N MET A 1 -1.02 -17.53 -9.04
CA MET A 1 -0.71 -18.22 -10.31
C MET A 1 0.68 -17.84 -10.81
N LEU A 2 1.46 -18.80 -11.30
CA LEU A 2 2.76 -18.57 -11.96
C LEU A 2 2.59 -18.74 -13.47
N ILE A 3 2.95 -17.73 -14.25
CA ILE A 3 2.86 -17.76 -15.72
C ILE A 3 4.20 -17.41 -16.34
N THR A 4 4.45 -17.83 -17.58
CA THR A 4 5.68 -17.45 -18.28
C THR A 4 5.53 -16.07 -18.93
N ALA A 5 6.65 -15.37 -19.13
CA ALA A 5 6.67 -14.09 -19.84
C ALA A 5 6.11 -14.21 -21.28
N THR A 6 6.35 -15.34 -21.94
CA THR A 6 5.81 -15.63 -23.27
C THR A 6 4.29 -15.77 -23.24
N GLU A 7 3.76 -16.50 -22.26
CA GLU A 7 2.31 -16.68 -22.09
C GLU A 7 1.62 -15.36 -21.73
N PHE A 8 2.22 -14.57 -20.84
CA PHE A 8 1.71 -13.24 -20.49
C PHE A 8 1.63 -12.32 -21.71
N LYS A 9 2.67 -12.30 -22.56
CA LYS A 9 2.68 -11.51 -23.80
C LYS A 9 1.56 -11.93 -24.76
N THR A 10 1.34 -13.24 -24.93
CA THR A 10 0.33 -13.76 -25.85
C THR A 10 -1.09 -13.55 -25.35
N ASN A 11 -1.31 -13.67 -24.04
CA ASN A 11 -2.65 -13.68 -23.43
C ASN A 11 -2.89 -12.51 -22.46
N ILE A 12 -2.32 -11.33 -22.73
CA ILE A 12 -2.33 -10.21 -21.77
C ILE A 12 -3.74 -9.81 -21.32
N GLY A 13 -4.71 -9.81 -22.24
CA GLY A 13 -6.10 -9.47 -21.93
C GLY A 13 -6.72 -10.38 -20.86
N LYS A 14 -6.47 -11.69 -20.94
CA LYS A 14 -6.93 -12.68 -19.95
C LYS A 14 -6.40 -12.33 -18.55
N TYR A 15 -5.11 -12.05 -18.44
CA TYR A 15 -4.48 -11.77 -17.15
C TYR A 15 -4.86 -10.41 -16.58
N LEU A 16 -5.13 -9.41 -17.43
CA LEU A 16 -5.67 -8.12 -16.99
C LEU A 16 -7.09 -8.26 -16.40
N THR A 17 -7.90 -9.20 -16.88
CA THR A 17 -9.22 -9.49 -16.28
C THR A 17 -9.08 -10.20 -14.92
N LEU A 18 -8.10 -11.11 -14.79
CA LEU A 18 -7.88 -11.90 -13.57
C LEU A 18 -7.13 -11.16 -12.45
N VAL A 19 -6.53 -9.99 -12.75
CA VAL A 19 -5.66 -9.28 -11.81
C VAL A 19 -6.35 -8.87 -10.50
N ASN A 20 -7.67 -8.70 -10.49
CA ASN A 20 -8.40 -8.33 -9.28
C ASN A 20 -8.72 -9.52 -8.38
N ASP A 21 -8.76 -10.72 -8.95
CA ASP A 21 -9.23 -11.93 -8.26
C ASP A 21 -8.05 -12.84 -7.84
N GLU A 22 -6.97 -12.82 -8.62
CA GLU A 22 -5.84 -13.72 -8.42
C GLU A 22 -4.50 -12.99 -8.38
N GLU A 23 -3.61 -13.44 -7.49
CA GLU A 23 -2.22 -13.05 -7.54
C GLU A 23 -1.53 -13.70 -8.74
N ILE A 24 -0.92 -12.90 -9.62
CA ILE A 24 -0.24 -13.40 -10.83
C ILE A 24 1.23 -13.03 -10.77
N ILE A 25 2.12 -14.03 -10.80
CA ILE A 25 3.57 -13.88 -10.86
C ILE A 25 4.05 -14.28 -12.25
N ILE A 26 4.78 -13.39 -12.91
CA ILE A 26 5.36 -13.61 -14.23
C ILE A 26 6.78 -14.13 -14.06
N THR A 27 7.09 -15.22 -14.76
CA THR A 27 8.37 -15.93 -14.69
C THR A 27 9.12 -15.90 -16.01
N LYS A 28 10.45 -15.95 -15.93
CA LYS A 28 11.35 -16.18 -17.08
C LYS A 28 12.36 -17.23 -16.67
N ASN A 29 12.51 -18.28 -17.48
CA ASN A 29 13.38 -19.43 -17.18
C ASN A 29 13.10 -20.03 -15.78
N GLY A 30 11.82 -20.16 -15.41
CA GLY A 30 11.38 -20.71 -14.13
C GLY A 30 11.54 -19.77 -12.91
N LYS A 31 12.13 -18.58 -13.07
CA LYS A 31 12.30 -17.59 -12.00
C LYS A 31 11.26 -16.48 -12.09
N GLY A 32 10.61 -16.14 -10.99
CA GLY A 32 9.70 -14.99 -10.90
C GLY A 32 10.47 -13.68 -11.12
N ILE A 33 9.98 -12.84 -12.03
CA ILE A 33 10.61 -11.56 -12.40
C ILE A 33 9.68 -10.36 -12.23
N ALA A 34 8.35 -10.58 -12.18
CA ALA A 34 7.37 -9.52 -12.00
C ALA A 34 6.08 -10.07 -11.38
N LYS A 35 5.25 -9.18 -10.83
CA LYS A 35 3.92 -9.48 -10.30
C LYS A 35 2.91 -8.50 -10.87
N LEU A 36 1.75 -9.00 -11.29
CA LEU A 36 0.62 -8.18 -11.71
C LEU A 36 -0.25 -7.89 -10.48
N THR A 37 -0.53 -6.61 -10.24
CA THR A 37 -1.31 -6.13 -9.10
C THR A 37 -2.39 -5.18 -9.62
N PRO A 38 -3.63 -5.26 -9.11
CA PRO A 38 -4.69 -4.36 -9.54
C PRO A 38 -4.33 -2.92 -9.15
N LEU A 39 -4.73 -1.96 -9.99
CA LEU A 39 -4.43 -0.54 -9.75
C LEU A 39 -5.30 0.08 -8.64
N LYS A 40 -6.31 -0.66 -8.16
CA LYS A 40 -7.42 -0.13 -7.36
C LYS A 40 -6.94 0.27 -5.95
N GLU A 41 -6.78 1.58 -5.81
CA GLU A 41 -6.61 2.44 -4.63
C GLU A 41 -5.75 1.88 -3.50
N ASP A 42 -4.50 2.30 -3.62
CA ASP A 42 -3.46 2.23 -2.61
C ASP A 42 -4.04 2.62 -1.24
N LYS A 43 -3.99 1.69 -0.27
CA LYS A 43 -4.22 2.05 1.13
C LYS A 43 -3.33 3.23 1.53
N VAL A 44 -2.20 3.45 0.85
CA VAL A 44 -1.33 4.63 0.99
C VAL A 44 -2.00 5.93 0.55
N GLU A 45 -2.87 5.94 -0.46
CA GLU A 45 -3.59 7.15 -0.90
C GLU A 45 -4.72 7.49 0.06
N ILE A 46 -5.45 6.48 0.55
CA ILE A 46 -6.41 6.63 1.65
C ILE A 46 -5.69 7.09 2.92
N MET A 47 -4.55 6.47 3.26
CA MET A 47 -3.75 6.87 4.42
C MET A 47 -3.17 8.28 4.24
N LYS A 48 -2.75 8.69 3.04
CA LYS A 48 -2.29 10.06 2.75
C LYS A 48 -3.41 11.09 2.91
N SER A 49 -4.62 10.77 2.42
CA SER A 49 -5.81 11.60 2.62
C SER A 49 -6.17 11.69 4.12
N PHE A 50 -6.11 10.55 4.84
CA PHE A 50 -6.35 10.49 6.27
C PHE A 50 -5.27 11.22 7.09
N PHE A 51 -3.99 11.10 6.73
CA PHE A 51 -2.88 11.85 7.31
C PHE A 51 -3.03 13.35 7.05
N GLY A 52 -3.44 13.75 5.85
CA GLY A 52 -3.74 15.16 5.54
C GLY A 52 -4.84 15.73 6.43
N SER A 53 -5.87 14.94 6.74
CA SER A 53 -6.95 15.30 7.67
C SER A 53 -6.53 15.27 9.14
N LEU A 54 -5.65 14.35 9.56
CA LEU A 54 -5.16 14.22 10.94
C LEU A 54 -4.10 15.26 11.30
N SER A 55 -3.34 15.74 10.31
CA SER A 55 -2.26 16.71 10.53
C SER A 55 -2.76 18.08 11.00
N ASN A 56 -4.05 18.38 10.83
CA ASN A 56 -4.64 19.64 11.28
C ASN A 56 -5.02 19.65 12.77
N ASP A 57 -5.14 18.48 13.42
CA ASP A 57 -5.67 18.37 14.79
C ASP A 57 -4.68 17.82 15.81
N ILE A 58 -3.48 17.39 15.40
CA ILE A 58 -2.47 16.96 16.37
C ILE A 58 -1.14 17.60 16.02
N SER A 59 -1.00 18.87 16.43
CA SER A 59 0.33 19.47 16.51
C SER A 59 1.17 18.67 17.50
N LEU A 60 2.31 18.17 17.04
CA LEU A 60 3.27 17.40 17.84
C LEU A 60 3.73 18.18 19.10
N GLU A 61 3.65 19.51 19.04
CA GLU A 61 3.83 20.45 20.17
C GLU A 61 2.76 20.26 21.25
N GLN A 62 1.47 20.19 20.90
CA GLN A 62 0.39 20.03 21.88
C GLN A 62 0.49 18.68 22.60
N SER A 63 0.83 17.62 21.87
CA SER A 63 1.03 16.30 22.47
C SER A 63 2.28 16.23 23.37
N ARG A 64 3.29 17.09 23.13
CA ARG A 64 4.44 17.26 24.04
C ARG A 64 4.07 18.09 25.27
N GLU A 65 3.35 19.19 25.11
CA GLU A 65 2.89 20.03 26.22
C GLU A 65 1.95 19.29 27.17
N GLU A 66 1.03 18.47 26.65
CA GLU A 66 0.15 17.63 27.47
C GLU A 66 0.94 16.58 28.27
N ARG A 67 2.02 16.03 27.69
CA ARG A 67 2.92 15.12 28.40
C ARG A 67 3.74 15.85 29.46
N LEU A 68 4.17 17.08 29.21
CA LEU A 68 4.92 17.90 30.17
C LEU A 68 4.05 18.31 31.37
N LYS A 69 2.83 18.81 31.10
CA LYS A 69 1.85 19.20 32.13
C LYS A 69 1.43 18.04 33.04
N LYS A 70 1.47 16.80 32.55
CA LYS A 70 1.15 15.62 33.36
C LYS A 70 2.19 15.36 34.46
N TYR A 71 3.42 15.82 34.30
CA TYR A 71 4.48 15.71 35.31
C TYR A 71 4.64 16.96 36.19
N GLU A 72 4.18 18.14 35.75
CA GLU A 72 4.17 19.37 36.56
C GLU A 72 3.08 19.41 37.65
N ARG A 73 2.14 18.46 37.65
CA ARG A 73 1.08 18.35 38.68
C ARG A 73 1.38 17.33 39.79
N THR A 74 2.63 16.90 39.90
CA THR A 74 3.05 15.92 40.92
C THR A 74 4.11 16.56 41.82
N ASP A 75 3.74 17.65 42.48
CA ASP A 75 4.28 18.07 43.78
C ASP A 75 3.31 17.60 44.88
#